data_AF-A0A7X8QJ27-F1
#
_entry.id   AF-A0A7X8QJ27-F1
#
_cell.length_a   1.000
_cell.length_b   1.000
_cell.length_c   1.000
_cell.angle_alpha   90.00
_cell.angle_beta   90.00
_cell.angle_gamma   90.00
#
_symmetry.space_group_name_H-M   'P 1'
#
loop_
_entity.id
_entity.type
_entity.pdbx_description
1 polymer ?
#
loop_
_entity_poly.entity_id
_entity_poly.type
_entity_poly.pdbx_seq_one_letter_code
_entity_poly.pdbx_strand_id
1 'polypeptide(L)'
;MEYVSKPNYENPLVTRYAGKEMLELFSPDRKFVTWRKLWIALAEAEQKLGLPIGNNQIEEMKAHLYDIDYEAVAAQERLVRHDVMAHV
;
A
#
# COMPACT_ATOMS: atom_id res chain seq x y z
N MET A 1 22.24 31.59 -11.66
CA MET A 1 20.85 31.25 -11.30
C MET A 1 20.55 29.96 -12.03
N GLU A 2 20.54 28.83 -11.34
CA GLU A 2 20.28 27.53 -11.99
C GLU A 2 18.80 27.44 -12.38
N TYR A 3 18.56 27.10 -13.64
CA TYR A 3 17.22 26.85 -14.15
C TYR A 3 16.73 25.49 -13.63
N VAL A 4 15.72 25.50 -12.77
CA VAL A 4 15.06 24.29 -12.31
C VAL A 4 14.02 23.88 -13.36
N SER A 5 14.35 22.89 -14.18
CA SER A 5 13.45 22.35 -15.19
C SER A 5 12.36 21.47 -14.55
N LYS A 6 11.10 21.69 -14.92
CA LYS A 6 9.94 20.85 -14.56
C LYS A 6 9.29 20.31 -15.84
N PRO A 7 9.89 19.29 -16.49
CA PRO A 7 9.46 18.84 -17.81
C PRO A 7 8.15 18.03 -17.80
N ASN A 8 7.68 17.60 -16.63
CA ASN A 8 6.52 16.73 -16.48
C ASN A 8 5.33 17.49 -15.88
N TYR A 9 4.11 17.06 -16.25
CA TYR A 9 2.89 17.53 -15.62
C TYR A 9 2.88 17.18 -14.11
N GLU A 10 2.50 18.16 -13.29
CA GLU A 10 2.24 17.98 -11.87
C GLU A 10 0.79 18.37 -11.59
N ASN A 11 0.06 17.57 -10.81
CA ASN A 11 -1.30 17.93 -10.41
C ASN A 11 -1.25 19.06 -9.36
N PRO A 12 -1.81 20.25 -9.62
CA PRO A 12 -1.72 21.39 -8.70
C PRO A 12 -2.49 21.16 -7.38
N LEU A 13 -3.43 20.22 -7.35
CA LEU A 13 -4.03 19.77 -6.09
C LEU A 13 -2.98 19.17 -5.16
N VAL A 14 -2.02 18.42 -5.71
CA VAL A 14 -0.94 17.79 -4.94
C VAL A 14 0.14 18.80 -4.55
N THR A 15 0.55 19.66 -5.48
CA THR A 15 1.74 20.52 -5.28
C THR A 15 1.44 21.88 -4.67
N ARG A 16 0.18 22.35 -4.66
CA ARG A 16 -0.16 23.72 -4.21
C ARG A 16 -1.40 23.83 -3.32
N TYR A 17 -2.47 23.10 -3.63
CA TYR A 17 -3.78 23.43 -3.06
C TYR A 17 -4.21 22.57 -1.87
N ALA A 18 -3.97 21.26 -1.89
CA ALA A 18 -4.46 20.40 -0.82
C ALA A 18 -3.56 20.44 0.42
N GLY A 19 -4.19 20.30 1.60
CA GLY A 19 -3.50 20.17 2.88
C GLY A 19 -2.81 18.81 3.02
N LYS A 20 -1.80 18.74 3.90
CA LYS A 20 -0.96 17.55 4.11
C LYS A 20 -1.79 16.31 4.46
N GLU A 21 -2.78 16.45 5.32
CA GLU A 21 -3.64 15.35 5.76
C GLU A 21 -4.44 14.74 4.61
N MET A 22 -4.88 15.58 3.66
CA MET A 22 -5.61 15.13 2.48
C MET A 22 -4.70 14.38 1.51
N LEU A 23 -3.47 14.86 1.33
CA LEU A 23 -2.46 14.19 0.51
C LEU A 23 -2.10 12.82 1.09
N GLU A 24 -1.93 12.74 2.41
CA GLU A 24 -1.68 11.48 3.11
C GLU A 24 -2.87 10.53 3.08
N LEU A 25 -4.11 11.03 3.10
CA LEU A 25 -5.30 10.20 3.03
C LEU A 25 -5.43 9.47 1.69
N PHE A 26 -5.01 10.13 0.60
CA PHE A 26 -5.04 9.57 -0.75
C PHE A 26 -3.68 9.05 -1.23
N SER A 27 -2.71 8.89 -0.32
CA SER A 27 -1.39 8.41 -0.68
C SER A 27 -1.38 6.89 -0.98
N PRO A 28 -0.41 6.41 -1.79
CA PRO A 28 -0.18 4.99 -1.99
C PRO A 28 0.03 4.25 -0.66
N ASP A 29 0.81 4.81 0.28
CA ASP A 29 1.02 4.23 1.61
C ASP A 29 -0.31 4.00 2.32
N ARG A 30 -1.19 5.02 2.35
CA ARG A 30 -2.50 4.88 2.99
C ARG A 30 -3.33 3.80 2.33
N LYS A 31 -3.38 3.74 1.00
CA LYS A 31 -4.11 2.70 0.25
C LYS A 31 -3.61 1.31 0.64
N PHE A 32 -2.32 1.05 0.48
CA PHE A 32 -1.77 -0.30 0.58
C PHE A 32 -1.59 -0.78 2.04
N VAL A 33 -1.28 0.11 2.97
CA VAL A 33 -1.35 -0.22 4.41
C VAL A 33 -2.79 -0.58 4.79
N THR A 34 -3.78 0.12 4.26
CA THR A 34 -5.20 -0.20 4.51
C THR A 34 -5.59 -1.55 3.93
N TRP A 35 -5.08 -1.92 2.74
CA TRP A 35 -5.26 -3.28 2.19
C TRP A 35 -4.67 -4.36 3.10
N ARG A 36 -3.43 -4.18 3.57
CA ARG A 36 -2.80 -5.10 4.52
C ARG A 36 -3.61 -5.24 5.82
N LYS A 37 -4.17 -4.15 6.35
CA LYS A 37 -5.10 -4.21 7.50
C LYS A 37 -6.34 -5.05 7.21
N LEU A 38 -6.91 -4.93 6.01
CA LEU A 38 -8.07 -5.73 5.62
C LEU A 38 -7.71 -7.21 5.50
N TRP A 39 -6.54 -7.57 4.96
CA TRP A 39 -6.07 -8.95 4.92
C TRP A 39 -5.79 -9.52 6.32
N ILE A 40 -5.20 -8.74 7.22
CA ILE A 40 -5.05 -9.15 8.63
C ILE A 40 -6.42 -9.40 9.27
N ALA A 41 -7.37 -8.48 9.10
CA ALA A 41 -8.72 -8.64 9.65
C ALA A 41 -9.44 -9.86 9.08
N LEU A 42 -9.23 -10.15 7.78
CA LEU A 42 -9.73 -11.36 7.13
C LEU A 42 -9.12 -12.61 7.78
N ALA A 43 -7.79 -12.68 7.89
CA ALA A 43 -7.10 -13.82 8.49
C ALA A 43 -7.50 -14.05 9.96
N GLU A 44 -7.68 -12.98 10.74
CA GLU A 44 -8.18 -13.05 12.12
C GLU A 44 -9.62 -13.57 12.19
N ALA A 45 -10.49 -13.20 11.25
CA ALA A 45 -11.87 -13.67 11.19
C ALA A 45 -11.93 -15.15 10.75
N GLU A 46 -11.17 -15.52 9.74
CA GLU A 46 -11.03 -16.89 9.23
C GLU A 46 -10.49 -17.84 10.31
N GLN A 47 -9.47 -17.42 11.07
CA GLN A 47 -8.95 -18.16 12.21
C GLN A 47 -10.03 -18.41 13.27
N LYS A 48 -10.82 -17.39 13.64
CA LYS A 48 -11.92 -17.51 14.62
C LYS A 48 -13.01 -18.47 14.14
N LEU A 49 -13.19 -18.61 12.83
CA LEU A 49 -14.13 -19.55 12.21
C LEU A 49 -13.56 -20.98 12.08
N GLY A 50 -12.33 -21.21 12.51
CA GLY A 50 -11.70 -22.53 12.56
C GLY A 50 -10.89 -22.89 11.30
N LEU A 51 -10.60 -21.94 10.41
CA LEU A 51 -9.65 -22.17 9.33
C LEU A 51 -8.23 -22.31 9.87
N PRO A 52 -7.36 -23.10 9.21
CA PRO A 52 -6.03 -23.46 9.71
C PRO A 52 -5.03 -22.30 9.54
N ILE A 53 -5.24 -21.21 10.29
CA ILE A 53 -4.38 -20.02 10.31
C ILE A 53 -3.68 -19.95 11.67
N GLY A 54 -2.36 -20.03 11.68
CA GLY A 54 -1.53 -19.94 12.88
C GLY A 54 -1.41 -18.52 13.39
N ASN A 55 -1.31 -18.36 14.72
CA ASN A 55 -1.08 -17.05 15.34
C ASN A 55 0.21 -16.39 14.82
N ASN A 56 1.26 -17.18 14.59
CA ASN A 56 2.52 -16.68 14.04
C ASN A 56 2.36 -16.06 12.64
N GLN A 57 1.46 -16.56 11.79
CA GLN A 57 1.21 -16.01 10.47
C GLN A 57 0.54 -14.62 10.58
N ILE A 58 -0.44 -14.47 11.46
CA ILE A 58 -1.10 -13.18 11.71
C ILE A 58 -0.12 -12.16 12.31
N GLU A 59 0.72 -12.59 13.26
CA GLU A 59 1.71 -11.70 13.86
C GLU A 59 2.81 -11.29 12.86
N GLU A 60 3.21 -12.18 11.94
CA GLU A 60 4.09 -11.84 10.83
C GLU A 60 3.45 -10.78 9.91
N MET A 61 2.18 -10.96 9.52
CA MET A 61 1.46 -9.95 8.72
C MET A 61 1.39 -8.59 9.43
N LYS A 62 1.19 -8.57 10.75
CA LYS A 62 1.17 -7.33 11.56
C LYS A 62 2.53 -6.67 11.65
N ALA A 63 3.60 -7.45 11.81
CA ALA A 63 4.97 -6.95 11.86
C ALA A 63 5.37 -6.25 10.55
N HIS A 64 4.88 -6.77 9.43
CA HIS A 64 5.12 -6.27 8.08
C HIS A 64 3.97 -5.38 7.55
N LEU A 65 3.32 -4.61 8.43
CA LEU A 65 2.18 -3.79 8.02
C LEU A 65 2.60 -2.55 7.19
N TYR A 66 3.77 -1.99 7.46
CA TYR A 66 4.20 -0.68 6.95
C TYR A 66 5.39 -0.73 5.98
N ASP A 67 6.03 -1.87 5.81
CA ASP A 67 7.20 -2.08 4.95
C ASP A 67 6.75 -2.56 3.56
N ILE A 68 6.30 -1.62 2.75
CA ILE A 68 5.89 -1.90 1.37
C ILE A 68 7.11 -1.80 0.45
N ASP A 69 7.49 -2.93 -0.14
CA ASP A 69 8.49 -2.96 -1.22
C ASP A 69 7.82 -2.59 -2.56
N TYR A 70 7.84 -1.29 -2.85
CA TYR A 70 7.27 -0.75 -4.09
C TYR A 70 7.99 -1.23 -5.36
N GLU A 71 9.28 -1.58 -5.28
CA GLU A 71 10.02 -2.08 -6.44
C GLU A 71 9.58 -3.50 -6.79
N ALA A 72 9.45 -4.37 -5.78
CA ALA A 72 8.94 -5.73 -5.94
C ALA A 72 7.49 -5.73 -6.45
N VAL A 73 6.63 -4.89 -5.88
CA VAL A 73 5.24 -4.71 -6.34
C VAL A 73 5.20 -4.30 -7.81
N ALA A 74 5.96 -3.27 -8.19
CA ALA A 74 5.97 -2.81 -9.59
C ALA A 74 6.50 -3.88 -10.54
N ALA A 75 7.46 -4.70 -10.10
CA ALA A 75 7.93 -5.85 -10.87
C ALA A 75 6.86 -6.92 -11.03
N GLN A 76 6.14 -7.27 -9.97
CA GLN A 76 5.06 -8.24 -10.03
C GLN A 76 3.88 -7.74 -10.86
N GLU A 77 3.47 -6.48 -10.72
CA GLU A 77 2.37 -5.90 -11.49
C GLU A 77 2.65 -5.93 -13.00
N ARG A 78 3.91 -5.74 -13.43
CA ARG A 78 4.31 -5.90 -14.82
C ARG A 78 4.15 -7.33 -15.34
N LEU A 79 4.32 -8.34 -14.49
CA LEU A 79 4.16 -9.75 -14.83
C LEU A 79 2.70 -10.16 -14.84
N VAL A 80 1.97 -9.90 -13.75
CA VAL A 80 0.61 -10.40 -13.52
C VAL A 80 -0.47 -9.48 -14.10
N ARG A 81 -0.12 -8.23 -14.43
CA ARG A 81 -1.03 -7.20 -14.97
C ARG A 81 -2.24 -6.93 -14.08
N HIS A 82 -2.06 -7.08 -12.76
CA HIS A 82 -3.11 -6.96 -11.76
C HIS A 82 -2.54 -6.40 -10.45
N ASP A 83 -2.97 -5.21 -10.04
CA ASP A 83 -2.39 -4.48 -8.89
C ASP A 83 -2.64 -5.19 -7.56
N VAL A 84 -3.88 -5.64 -7.30
CA VAL A 84 -4.18 -6.40 -6.08
C VAL A 84 -3.27 -7.63 -5.97
N MET A 85 -3.16 -8.43 -7.03
CA MET A 85 -2.34 -9.64 -7.02
C MET A 85 -0.83 -9.36 -6.95
N ALA A 86 -0.37 -8.17 -7.33
CA ALA A 86 1.02 -7.77 -7.14
C ALA A 86 1.35 -7.41 -5.69
N HIS A 87 0.33 -7.12 -4.87
CA HIS A 87 0.45 -6.79 -3.45
C HIS A 87 0.12 -7.97 -2.50
N VAL A 88 -0.41 -9.08 -3.02
CA VAL A 88 -0.64 -10.34 -2.29
C VAL A 88 0.65 -11.13 -2.20
#